data_AF-A0A7X2MV64-F1
#
_entry.id   AF-A0A7X2MV64-F1
#
_cell.length_a   1.000
_cell.length_b   1.000
_cell.length_c   1.000
_cell.angle_alpha   90.00
_cell.angle_beta   90.00
_cell.angle_gamma   90.00
#
_symmetry.space_group_name_H-M   'P 1'
#
loop_
_entity.id
_entity.type
_entity.pdbx_description
1 polymer ?
#
loop_
_entity_poly.entity_id
_entity_poly.type
_entity_poly.pdbx_seq_one_letter_code
_entity_poly.pdbx_strand_id
1 'polypeptide(L)' 'QVIDDVAGVTLVSASTLDSEVSGNTKTEQASSVGAVVAKRAVEKGIKEVVFDRGGYLYHGRVQALAEAARENGLDF' A
#
# COMPACT_ATOMS: atom_id res chain seq x y z
N GLN A 1 4.99 0.53 -1.34
CA GLN A 1 6.05 0.86 -0.36
C GLN A 1 5.73 2.23 0.21
N VAL A 2 6.21 2.54 1.41
CA VAL A 2 6.15 3.87 2.02
C VAL A 2 7.59 4.33 2.20
N ILE A 3 7.92 5.47 1.61
CA ILE A 3 9.28 5.98 1.46
C ILE A 3 9.34 7.38 2.07
N ASP A 4 10.44 7.67 2.76
CA ASP A 4 10.82 9.03 3.09
C ASP A 4 11.76 9.53 2.00
N ASP A 5 11.27 10.44 1.14
CA ASP A 5 12.03 10.97 0.01
C ASP A 5 13.20 11.87 0.44
N VAL A 6 13.15 12.47 1.64
CA VAL A 6 14.21 13.34 2.16
C VAL A 6 15.37 12.49 2.65
N ALA A 7 15.07 11.44 3.41
CA ALA A 7 16.08 10.52 3.93
C ALA A 7 16.48 9.44 2.91
N GLY A 8 15.68 9.23 1.85
CA GLY A 8 15.91 8.19 0.84
C GLY A 8 15.74 6.77 1.39
N VAL A 9 14.96 6.58 2.45
CA VAL A 9 14.79 5.30 3.15
C VAL A 9 13.38 4.75 2.99
N THR A 10 13.27 3.43 2.82
CA THR A 10 11.97 2.75 2.86
C THR A 10 11.56 2.52 4.31
N LEU A 11 10.48 3.16 4.73
CA LEU A 11 9.93 3.01 6.07
C LEU A 11 9.16 1.69 6.20
N VAL A 12 8.35 1.37 5.18
CA VAL A 12 7.50 0.17 5.16
C VAL A 12 7.39 -0.38 3.74
N SER A 13 7.34 -1.70 3.62
CA SER A 13 7.02 -2.38 2.37
C SER A 13 6.06 -3.55 2.63
N ALA A 14 5.24 -3.85 1.62
CA ALA A 14 4.61 -5.15 1.48
C ALA A 14 4.49 -5.48 -0.01
N SER A 15 4.42 -6.76 -0.32
CA SER A 15 4.34 -7.28 -1.68
C SER A 15 3.53 -8.57 -1.72
N THR A 16 3.16 -9.04 -2.90
CA THR A 16 2.48 -10.33 -3.07
C THR A 16 3.32 -11.54 -2.68
N LEU A 17 4.60 -11.34 -2.33
CA LEU A 17 5.47 -12.39 -1.78
C LEU A 17 5.35 -12.53 -0.26
N ASP A 18 4.69 -11.58 0.42
CA ASP A 18 4.39 -11.69 1.85
C ASP A 18 3.38 -12.81 2.09
N SER A 19 3.62 -13.65 3.10
CA SER A 19 2.72 -14.74 3.49
C SER A 19 1.34 -14.26 3.98
N GLU A 20 1.25 -12.99 4.38
CA GLU A 20 0.02 -12.34 4.83
C GLU A 20 -0.88 -11.90 3.67
N VAL A 21 -0.35 -11.91 2.44
CA VAL A 21 -1.11 -11.50 1.26
C VAL A 21 -1.83 -12.71 0.67
N SER A 22 -3.15 -12.60 0.57
CA SER A 22 -4.01 -13.64 0.04
C SER A 22 -4.92 -13.08 -1.05
N GLY A 23 -5.24 -13.90 -2.05
CA GLY A 23 -6.17 -13.53 -3.11
C GLY A 23 -6.03 -14.43 -4.32
N ASN A 24 -7.15 -14.76 -4.95
CA ASN A 24 -7.20 -15.60 -6.13
C ASN A 24 -6.99 -14.77 -7.41
N THR A 25 -7.40 -13.50 -7.38
CA THR A 25 -7.23 -12.57 -8.51
C THR A 25 -6.14 -11.54 -8.23
N LYS A 26 -5.55 -10.98 -9.30
CA LYS A 26 -4.53 -9.92 -9.19
C LYS A 26 -5.06 -8.65 -8.50
N THR A 27 -6.37 -8.43 -8.53
CA THR A 27 -7.03 -7.28 -7.90
C THR A 27 -7.21 -7.53 -6.41
N GLU A 28 -7.68 -8.72 -6.01
CA GLU A 28 -7.74 -9.13 -4.58
C GLU A 28 -6.37 -9.10 -3.92
N GLN A 29 -5.35 -9.61 -4.61
CA GLN A 29 -3.97 -9.54 -4.13
C GLN A 29 -3.50 -8.09 -3.95
N ALA A 30 -3.88 -7.18 -4.86
CA ALA A 30 -3.52 -5.77 -4.76
C ALA A 30 -4.20 -5.10 -3.55
N SER A 31 -5.48 -5.38 -3.31
CA SER A 31 -6.19 -4.93 -2.12
C SER A 31 -5.57 -5.48 -0.83
N SER A 32 -5.22 -6.77 -0.80
CA SER A 32 -4.58 -7.39 0.35
C SER A 32 -3.21 -6.75 0.64
N VAL A 33 -2.39 -6.49 -0.40
CA VAL A 33 -1.13 -5.74 -0.26
C VAL A 33 -1.38 -4.33 0.29
N GLY A 34 -2.39 -3.62 -0.21
CA GLY A 34 -2.74 -2.27 0.26
C GLY A 34 -3.10 -2.25 1.75
N ALA A 35 -3.93 -3.20 2.18
CA ALA A 35 -4.30 -3.36 3.58
C ALA A 35 -3.09 -3.67 4.49
N VAL A 36 -2.20 -4.57 4.05
CA VAL A 36 -0.99 -4.93 4.83
C VAL A 36 -0.02 -3.76 4.93
N VAL A 37 0.25 -3.03 3.83
CA VAL A 37 1.08 -1.81 3.86
C VAL A 37 0.51 -0.78 4.82
N ALA A 38 -0.80 -0.52 4.75
CA ALA A 38 -1.44 0.47 5.58
C ALA A 38 -1.34 0.13 7.07
N LYS A 39 -1.64 -1.11 7.44
CA LYS A 39 -1.50 -1.57 8.84
C LYS A 39 -0.08 -1.39 9.35
N ARG A 40 0.92 -1.86 8.59
CA ARG A 40 2.35 -1.71 8.95
C ARG A 40 2.78 -0.24 9.05
N ALA A 41 2.22 0.64 8.22
CA ALA A 41 2.49 2.09 8.27
C ALA A 41 1.88 2.73 9.51
N VAL A 42 0.60 2.44 9.79
CA VAL A 42 -0.13 2.95 10.96
C VAL A 42 0.50 2.45 12.27
N GLU A 43 0.96 1.20 12.32
CA GLU A 43 1.72 0.64 13.46
C GLU A 43 3.02 1.41 13.74
N LYS A 44 3.65 1.97 12.69
CA LYS A 44 4.82 2.86 12.82
C LYS A 44 4.44 4.32 13.06
N GLY A 45 3.16 4.63 13.25
CA GLY A 45 2.67 5.99 13.47
C GLY A 45 2.56 6.84 12.20
N ILE A 46 2.65 6.23 11.02
CA ILE A 46 2.55 6.91 9.73
C ILE A 46 1.09 6.84 9.28
N LYS A 47 0.44 8.00 9.13
CA LYS A 47 -0.96 8.11 8.69
C LYS A 47 -1.09 8.88 7.39
N GLU A 48 -0.52 10.06 7.34
CA GLU A 48 -0.54 10.92 6.16
C GLU A 48 0.59 10.51 5.22
N VAL A 49 0.23 10.19 3.98
CA VAL A 49 1.18 9.84 2.92
C VAL A 49 0.74 10.47 1.61
N VAL A 50 1.58 10.39 0.58
CA VAL A 50 1.19 10.74 -0.79
C VAL A 50 1.21 9.47 -1.62
N PHE A 51 0.12 9.22 -2.34
CA PHE A 51 0.04 8.04 -3.20
C PHE A 51 0.71 8.27 -4.55
N ASP A 52 1.91 7.71 -4.71
CA ASP A 52 2.58 7.64 -5.99
C ASP A 52 2.08 6.44 -6.82
N ARG A 53 1.66 6.73 -8.05
CA ARG A 53 1.18 5.74 -9.01
C ARG A 53 2.30 5.14 -9.85
N GLY A 54 3.55 5.62 -9.74
CA GLY A 54 4.69 5.09 -10.48
C GLY A 54 4.51 5.10 -12.00
N GLY A 55 3.75 6.06 -12.52
CA GLY A 55 3.40 6.16 -13.95
C GLY A 55 2.26 5.25 -14.44
N TYR A 56 1.66 4.43 -13.58
CA TYR A 56 0.49 3.62 -13.93
C TYR A 56 -0.82 4.42 -13.87
N LEU A 57 -1.80 4.00 -14.68
CA LEU A 57 -3.16 4.55 -14.60
C LEU A 57 -3.79 4.19 -13.25
N TYR A 58 -4.51 5.15 -12.67
CA TYR A 58 -5.32 4.91 -11.47
C TYR A 58 -6.57 4.11 -11.86
N HIS A 59 -6.41 2.80 -12.00
CA HIS A 59 -7.46 1.89 -12.38
C HIS A 59 -7.11 0.46 -11.95
N GLY A 60 -8.12 -0.41 -11.87
CA GLY A 60 -7.97 -1.84 -11.60
C GLY A 60 -7.15 -2.09 -10.34
N ARG A 61 -5.97 -2.69 -10.50
CA ARG A 61 -5.08 -3.08 -9.39
C ARG A 61 -4.54 -1.89 -8.59
N VAL A 62 -4.20 -0.79 -9.27
CA VAL A 62 -3.65 0.40 -8.60
C VAL A 62 -4.71 1.07 -7.74
N GLN A 63 -5.92 1.17 -8.28
CA GLN A 63 -7.08 1.67 -7.55
C GLN A 63 -7.43 0.76 -6.36
N ALA A 64 -7.49 -0.56 -6.57
CA ALA A 64 -7.82 -1.52 -5.53
C ALA A 64 -6.82 -1.53 -4.36
N LEU A 65 -5.53 -1.32 -4.65
CA LEU A 65 -4.49 -1.14 -3.62
C LEU A 65 -4.68 0.16 -2.85
N ALA A 66 -4.95 1.26 -3.55
CA ALA A 66 -5.15 2.57 -2.95
C ALA A 66 -6.38 2.61 -2.03
N GLU A 67 -7.50 2.06 -2.49
CA GLU A 67 -8.74 1.98 -1.72
C GLU A 67 -8.54 1.14 -0.45
N ALA A 68 -7.93 -0.04 -0.57
CA ALA A 68 -7.65 -0.88 0.58
C ALA A 68 -6.68 -0.21 1.58
N ALA A 69 -5.70 0.55 1.09
CA ALA A 69 -4.80 1.29 1.97
C ALA A 69 -5.52 2.41 2.73
N ARG A 70 -6.45 3.14 2.08
CA ARG A 70 -7.30 4.14 2.73
C ARG A 70 -8.21 3.55 3.81
N GLU A 71 -8.90 2.47 3.48
CA GLU A 71 -9.79 1.79 4.44
C GLU A 71 -9.07 1.27 5.68
N ASN A 72 -7.76 1.01 5.58
CA ASN A 72 -6.93 0.54 6.69
C ASN A 72 -6.15 1.66 7.40
N GLY A 73 -6.53 2.93 7.20
CA GLY A 73 -6.13 4.05 8.04
C GLY A 73 -4.99 4.92 7.52
N LEU A 74 -4.61 4.77 6.26
CA LEU A 74 -3.75 5.76 5.59
C LEU A 74 -4.61 6.87 4.97
N ASP A 75 -4.20 8.12 5.16
CA ASP A 75 -4.83 9.30 4.59
C ASP A 75 -4.00 9.85 3.42
N PHE A 76 -4.59 9.83 2.22
CA PHE A 76 -4.03 10.34 0.96
C PHE A 76 -5.09 10.42 -0.15
#